data_AF-A0A0P6WRF9-F1
#
_entry.id   AF-A0A0P6WRF9-F1
#
_cell.length_a   1.000
_cell.length_b   1.000
_cell.length_c   1.000
_cell.angle_alpha   90.00
_cell.angle_beta   90.00
_cell.angle_gamma   90.00
#
_symmetry.space_group_name_H-M   'P 1'
#
loop_
_entity.id
_entity.type
_entity.pdbx_description
1 polymer ?
#
loop_
_entity_poly.entity_id
_entity_poly.type
_entity_poly.pdbx_seq_one_letter_code
_entity_poly.pdbx_strand_id
1 'polypeptide(L)'
;MRIYLEELVDQCHSRYHLRLLFPDSAFILQFHCEKAVYGISISSGGCAVMTDHSGESHFVIEGKENDMLSLLSGEERLSQLIENNILKVRGGYRQLLFVESVLWLTRSRGKEPVQV
;
A
#
# COMPACT_ATOMS: atom_id res chain seq x y z
N MET A 1 -13.06 -1.11 -0.59
CA MET A 1 -11.66 -0.87 -1.02
C MET A 1 -11.29 0.58 -1.40
N ARG A 2 -11.90 1.20 -2.43
CA ARG A 2 -11.43 2.50 -2.99
C ARG A 2 -11.21 3.63 -1.98
N ILE A 3 -12.13 3.82 -1.04
CA ILE A 3 -12.05 4.86 0.00
C ILE A 3 -10.76 4.72 0.82
N TYR A 4 -10.36 3.50 1.19
CA TYR A 4 -9.14 3.25 1.95
C TYR A 4 -7.86 3.56 1.15
N LEU A 5 -7.90 3.40 -0.19
CA LEU A 5 -6.80 3.80 -1.05
C LEU A 5 -6.72 5.32 -1.19
N GLU A 6 -7.86 6.00 -1.25
CA GLU A 6 -7.93 7.47 -1.24
C GLU A 6 -7.39 8.01 0.10
N GLU A 7 -7.76 7.41 1.23
CA GLU A 7 -7.20 7.73 2.54
C GLU A 7 -5.68 7.51 2.59
N LEU A 8 -5.17 6.39 2.06
CA LEU A 8 -3.73 6.13 1.99
C LEU A 8 -3.01 7.22 1.18
N VAL A 9 -3.59 7.63 0.05
CA VAL A 9 -3.05 8.71 -0.79
C VAL A 9 -3.03 10.03 -0.02
N ASP A 10 -4.10 10.36 0.70
CA ASP A 10 -4.17 11.56 1.54
C ASP A 10 -3.12 11.52 2.68
N GLN A 11 -2.87 10.35 3.27
CA GLN A 11 -1.80 10.17 4.26
C GLN A 11 -0.40 10.33 3.64
N CYS A 12 -0.20 9.88 2.40
CA CYS A 12 1.04 10.12 1.67
C CYS A 12 1.27 11.61 1.39
N HIS A 13 0.21 12.35 1.08
CA HIS A 13 0.30 13.78 0.78
C HIS A 13 0.51 14.64 2.03
N SER A 14 -0.17 14.33 3.13
CA SER A 14 -0.07 15.07 4.39
C SER A 14 1.29 14.90 5.09
N ARG A 15 1.97 13.77 4.88
CA ARG A 15 3.25 13.43 5.51
C ARG A 15 4.42 13.68 4.56
N TYR A 16 4.81 14.94 4.40
CA TYR A 16 5.85 15.36 3.43
C TYR A 16 7.18 14.60 3.54
N HIS A 17 7.55 14.14 4.74
CA HIS A 17 8.76 13.33 4.95
C HIS A 17 8.73 11.99 4.20
N LEU A 18 7.55 11.43 3.92
CA LEU A 18 7.41 10.18 3.18
C LEU A 18 7.85 10.32 1.73
N ARG A 19 7.80 11.54 1.16
CA ARG A 19 8.27 11.80 -0.20
C ARG A 19 9.76 11.48 -0.37
N LEU A 20 10.55 11.52 0.70
CA LEU A 20 11.97 11.14 0.67
C LEU A 20 12.18 9.64 0.42
N LEU A 21 11.16 8.81 0.69
CA LEU A 21 11.20 7.37 0.44
C LEU A 21 10.68 7.03 -0.96
N PHE A 22 9.93 7.94 -1.60
CA PHE A 22 9.26 7.65 -2.85
C PHE A 22 10.24 7.67 -4.02
N PRO A 23 10.12 6.73 -4.97
CA PRO A 23 10.97 6.69 -6.14
C PRO A 23 10.68 7.85 -7.09
N ASP A 24 11.68 8.22 -7.90
CA ASP A 24 11.52 9.25 -8.94
C ASP A 24 10.59 8.79 -10.07
N SER A 25 10.65 7.50 -10.43
CA SER A 25 9.73 6.89 -11.38
C SER A 25 8.47 6.39 -10.69
N ALA A 26 7.35 6.37 -11.41
CA ALA A 26 6.07 5.88 -10.90
C ALA A 26 6.15 4.40 -10.50
N PHE A 27 6.00 4.14 -9.21
CA PHE A 27 5.83 2.81 -8.66
C PHE A 27 4.35 2.44 -8.66
N ILE A 28 4.01 1.35 -9.35
CA ILE A 28 2.64 0.88 -9.52
C ILE A 28 2.38 -0.30 -8.57
N LEU A 29 1.56 -0.07 -7.56
CA LEU A 29 1.08 -1.08 -6.62
C LEU A 29 -0.35 -1.48 -6.97
N GLN A 30 -0.60 -2.78 -7.13
CA GLN A 30 -1.94 -3.31 -7.40
C GLN A 30 -2.44 -4.20 -6.25
N PHE A 31 -3.74 -4.12 -6.00
CA PHE A 31 -4.49 -4.93 -5.05
C PHE A 31 -5.50 -5.75 -5.83
N HIS A 32 -5.31 -7.07 -5.85
CA HIS A 32 -6.18 -8.02 -6.53
C HIS A 32 -7.12 -8.64 -5.49
N CYS A 33 -8.36 -8.18 -5.48
CA CYS A 33 -9.39 -8.56 -4.52
C CYS A 33 -10.47 -9.35 -5.25
N GLU A 34 -10.38 -10.69 -5.21
CA GLU A 34 -11.34 -11.59 -5.86
C GLU A 34 -11.59 -11.25 -7.36
N LYS A 35 -12.64 -10.47 -7.67
CA LYS A 35 -13.01 -10.05 -9.04
C LYS A 35 -12.66 -8.60 -9.37
N ALA A 36 -12.15 -7.84 -8.42
CA ALA A 36 -11.82 -6.43 -8.56
C ALA A 36 -10.31 -6.22 -8.44
N VAL A 37 -9.78 -5.36 -9.30
CA VAL A 37 -8.40 -4.87 -9.21
C VAL A 37 -8.46 -3.41 -8.82
N TYR A 38 -7.60 -3.01 -7.90
CA TYR A 38 -7.39 -1.63 -7.53
C TYR A 38 -5.90 -1.31 -7.67
N GLY A 39 -5.57 -0.05 -7.93
CA GLY A 39 -4.17 0.35 -8.11
C GLY A 39 -3.88 1.71 -7.53
N ILE A 40 -2.65 1.89 -7.04
CA ILE A 40 -2.10 3.19 -6.69
C ILE A 40 -0.76 3.40 -7.39
N SER A 41 -0.55 4.63 -7.81
CA SER A 41 0.71 5.15 -8.32
C SER A 41 1.39 5.92 -7.19
N ILE A 42 2.68 5.65 -6.97
CA ILE A 42 3.51 6.35 -5.97
C ILE A 42 4.77 6.85 -6.65
N SER A 43 5.06 8.14 -6.56
CA SER A 43 6.33 8.73 -6.98
C SER A 43 6.69 9.95 -6.13
N SER A 44 7.89 10.50 -6.32
CA SER A 44 8.30 11.78 -5.73
C SER A 44 7.38 12.94 -6.13
N GLY A 45 6.69 12.82 -7.28
CA GLY A 45 5.65 13.75 -7.73
C GLY A 45 4.33 13.65 -6.96
N GLY A 46 4.11 12.56 -6.20
CA GLY A 46 2.93 12.33 -5.37
C GLY A 46 2.35 10.93 -5.53
N CYS A 47 1.26 10.69 -4.81
CA CYS A 47 0.50 9.44 -4.88
C CYS A 47 -0.88 9.68 -5.51
N ALA A 48 -1.41 8.70 -6.23
CA ALA A 48 -2.76 8.77 -6.80
C ALA A 48 -3.39 7.38 -6.95
N VAL A 49 -4.70 7.28 -6.73
CA VAL A 49 -5.48 6.08 -7.06
C VAL A 49 -5.66 6.00 -8.58
N MET A 50 -5.38 4.83 -9.15
CA MET A 50 -5.49 4.60 -10.58
C MET A 50 -6.92 4.22 -10.97
N THR A 51 -7.44 4.84 -12.03
CA THR A 51 -8.75 4.51 -12.62
C THR A 51 -8.68 3.42 -13.68
N ASP A 52 -7.49 3.16 -14.22
CA ASP A 52 -7.22 2.10 -15.19
C ASP A 52 -6.12 1.18 -14.64
N HIS A 53 -6.25 -0.12 -14.89
CA HIS A 53 -5.39 -1.18 -14.37
C HIS A 53 -4.63 -1.90 -15.48
N SER A 54 -4.66 -1.37 -16.71
CA SER A 54 -4.11 -1.96 -17.93
C SER A 54 -2.57 -1.93 -18.07
N GLY A 55 -1.83 -1.50 -17.04
CA GLY A 55 -0.37 -1.35 -17.08
C GLY A 55 0.40 -2.42 -16.31
N GLU A 56 1.72 -2.50 -16.55
CA GLU A 56 2.62 -3.35 -15.78
C GLU A 56 2.70 -2.89 -14.31
N SER A 57 2.37 -3.80 -13.40
CA SER A 57 2.49 -3.59 -11.96
C SER A 57 3.90 -3.88 -11.47
N HIS A 58 4.46 -3.01 -10.63
CA HIS A 58 5.73 -3.26 -9.97
C HIS A 58 5.58 -4.22 -8.78
N PHE A 59 4.40 -4.20 -8.14
CA PHE A 59 4.06 -5.06 -7.04
C PHE A 59 2.56 -5.35 -7.02
N VAL A 60 2.20 -6.59 -6.71
CA VAL A 60 0.81 -7.05 -6.60
C VAL A 60 0.60 -7.70 -5.25
N ILE A 61 -0.51 -7.36 -4.60
CA ILE A 61 -1.01 -8.01 -3.39
C ILE A 61 -2.34 -8.67 -3.74
N GLU A 62 -2.48 -9.96 -3.47
CA GLU A 62 -3.64 -10.79 -3.82
C GLU A 62 -4.24 -11.44 -2.56
N GLY A 63 -5.55 -11.36 -2.40
CA GLY A 63 -6.25 -11.86 -1.21
C GLY A 63 -7.72 -11.44 -1.15
N LYS A 64 -8.38 -11.68 -0.01
CA LYS A 64 -9.77 -11.28 0.19
C LYS A 64 -9.86 -9.80 0.55
N GLU A 65 -10.99 -9.18 0.26
CA GLU A 65 -11.21 -7.75 0.57
C GLU A 65 -10.99 -7.45 2.06
N ASN A 66 -11.50 -8.28 2.98
CA ASN A 66 -11.31 -8.05 4.42
C ASN A 66 -9.84 -8.02 4.87
N ASP A 67 -9.00 -8.89 4.30
CA ASP A 67 -7.57 -8.96 4.64
C ASP A 67 -6.79 -7.76 4.06
N MET A 68 -7.24 -7.24 2.91
CA MET A 68 -6.70 -6.00 2.36
C MET A 68 -7.12 -4.78 3.18
N LEU A 69 -8.33 -4.79 3.76
CA LEU A 69 -8.80 -3.72 4.63
C LEU A 69 -8.04 -3.69 5.96
N SER A 70 -7.75 -4.85 6.57
CA SER A 70 -6.91 -4.92 7.78
C SER A 70 -5.47 -4.45 7.50
N LEU A 71 -4.95 -4.73 6.31
CA LEU A 71 -3.66 -4.19 5.85
C LEU A 71 -3.69 -2.67 5.67
N LEU A 72 -4.66 -2.13 4.92
CA LEU A 72 -4.73 -0.70 4.59
C LEU A 72 -5.06 0.18 5.79
N SER A 73 -5.82 -0.35 6.76
CA SER A 73 -6.06 0.32 8.03
C SER A 73 -4.83 0.32 8.96
N GLY A 74 -3.83 -0.53 8.67
CA GLY A 74 -2.65 -0.72 9.49
C GLY A 74 -2.89 -1.54 10.76
N GLU A 75 -3.97 -2.32 10.81
CA GLU A 75 -4.24 -3.30 11.88
C GLU A 75 -3.25 -4.46 11.82
N GLU A 76 -2.93 -4.92 10.61
CA GLU A 76 -2.02 -6.03 10.33
C GLU A 76 -0.88 -5.58 9.41
N ARG A 77 0.30 -6.18 9.56
CA ARG A 77 1.45 -5.92 8.66
C ARG A 77 1.41 -6.81 7.42
N LEU A 78 1.92 -6.32 6.29
CA LEU A 78 1.97 -7.14 5.06
C LEU A 78 2.82 -8.39 5.27
N SER A 79 3.95 -8.25 5.98
CA SER A 79 4.82 -9.38 6.28
C SER A 79 4.11 -10.48 7.08
N GLN A 80 3.33 -10.10 8.09
CA GLN A 80 2.57 -11.03 8.92
C GLN A 80 1.48 -11.74 8.11
N LEU A 81 0.76 -11.00 7.27
CA LEU A 81 -0.27 -11.57 6.41
C LEU A 81 0.31 -12.53 5.35
N ILE A 82 1.53 -12.27 4.86
CA ILE A 82 2.25 -13.18 3.98
C ILE A 82 2.71 -14.44 4.74
N GLU A 83 3.34 -14.27 5.90
CA GLU A 83 3.82 -15.39 6.74
C GLU A 83 2.69 -16.34 7.14
N ASN A 84 1.51 -15.79 7.43
CA ASN A 84 0.31 -16.54 7.76
C ASN A 84 -0.40 -17.15 6.54
N ASN A 85 0.13 -16.99 5.32
CA ASN A 85 -0.48 -17.40 4.05
C ASN A 85 -1.89 -16.81 3.79
N ILE A 86 -2.17 -15.64 4.37
CA ILE A 86 -3.44 -14.92 4.19
C ILE A 86 -3.41 -14.10 2.90
N LEU A 87 -2.31 -13.37 2.68
CA LEU A 87 -2.07 -12.60 1.46
C LEU A 87 -0.94 -13.22 0.63
N LYS A 88 -1.10 -13.19 -0.69
CA LYS A 88 -0.06 -13.54 -1.65
C LYS A 88 0.49 -12.27 -2.27
N VAL A 89 1.79 -12.26 -2.57
CA VAL A 89 2.43 -11.12 -3.24
C VAL A 89 3.19 -11.54 -4.48
N ARG A 90 3.27 -10.63 -5.45
CA ARG A 90 4.13 -10.76 -6.64
C ARG A 90 4.96 -9.50 -6.81
N GLY A 91 6.26 -9.67 -6.91
CA GLY A 91 7.23 -8.59 -7.03
C GLY A 91 8.53 -8.94 -6.32
N GLY A 92 9.57 -8.12 -6.52
CA GLY A 92 10.85 -8.35 -5.87
C GLY A 92 10.83 -7.97 -4.37
N TYR A 93 11.81 -8.49 -3.63
CA TYR A 93 11.94 -8.24 -2.19
C TYR A 93 12.12 -6.75 -1.85
N ARG A 94 12.82 -5.99 -2.70
CA ARG A 94 12.97 -4.53 -2.52
C ARG A 94 11.62 -3.81 -2.58
N GLN A 95 10.78 -4.22 -3.53
CA GLN A 95 9.42 -3.70 -3.69
C GLN A 95 8.55 -4.05 -2.49
N LEU A 96 8.66 -5.28 -1.96
CA LEU A 96 7.98 -5.67 -0.73
C LEU A 96 8.36 -4.76 0.45
N LEU A 97 9.66 -4.54 0.69
CA LEU A 97 10.13 -3.69 1.78
C LEU A 97 9.65 -2.24 1.63
N PHE A 98 9.65 -1.73 0.41
CA PHE A 98 9.13 -0.40 0.10
C PHE A 98 7.64 -0.31 0.43
N VAL A 99 6.84 -1.25 -0.08
CA VAL A 99 5.39 -1.29 0.13
C VAL A 99 5.03 -1.41 1.61
N GLU A 100 5.70 -2.32 2.34
CA GLU A 100 5.55 -2.47 3.79
C GLU A 100 5.84 -1.14 4.52
N SER A 101 6.93 -0.47 4.14
CA SER A 101 7.29 0.82 4.74
C SER A 101 6.23 1.88 4.48
N VAL A 102 5.71 1.99 3.25
CA VAL A 102 4.66 2.96 2.91
C VAL A 102 3.38 2.66 3.69
N LEU A 103 2.91 1.41 3.71
CA LEU A 103 1.70 0.99 4.43
C LEU A 103 1.82 1.28 5.93
N TRP A 104 2.96 0.89 6.53
CA TRP A 104 3.22 1.14 7.95
C TRP A 104 3.30 2.62 8.30
N LEU A 105 3.90 3.43 7.42
CA LEU A 105 4.05 4.87 7.62
C LEU A 105 2.82 5.68 7.24
N THR A 106 1.81 5.08 6.61
CA THR A 106 0.53 5.72 6.27
C THR A 106 -0.62 5.29 7.17
N ARG A 107 -0.41 4.31 8.06
CA ARG A 107 -1.43 3.89 9.03
C ARG A 107 -2.06 5.07 9.78
N SER A 108 -3.38 5.01 9.92
CA SER A 108 -4.16 5.97 10.70
C SER A 108 -3.77 5.82 12.18
N ARG A 109 -3.17 6.87 12.76
CA ARG A 109 -2.73 6.91 14.17
C ARG A 109 -3.93 6.97 15.12
N GLY A 110 -4.77 5.93 15.14
CA GLY A 110 -5.78 5.71 16.17
C GLY A 110 -5.25 4.93 17.38
N LYS A 111 -4.16 4.18 17.23
CA LYS A 111 -3.59 3.33 18.28
C LYS A 111 -2.07 3.27 18.18
N GLU A 112 -1.40 4.21 18.83
CA GLU A 112 -0.25 4.00 19.74
C GLU A 112 0.59 5.28 19.87
N PRO A 113 0.99 5.64 21.11
CA PRO A 113 1.84 6.79 21.37
C PRO A 113 3.27 6.48 20.90
N VAL A 114 3.87 7.41 20.19
CA VAL A 114 5.33 7.43 20.05
C VAL A 114 5.88 7.83 21.42
N GLN A 115 6.35 6.87 22.21
CA GLN A 115 7.25 7.17 23.32
C GLN A 115 8.65 7.35 22.71
N VAL A 116 9.17 8.57 22.83
CA VAL A 116 10.57 8.92 22.59
C VAL A 116 11.34 8.71 23.87
#